data_AF-A0A765FTJ8-F1
#
_entry.id   AF-A0A765FTJ8-F1
#
_cell.length_a   1.000
_cell.length_b   1.000
_cell.length_c   1.000
_cell.angle_alpha   90.00
_cell.angle_beta   90.00
_cell.angle_gamma   90.00
#
_symmetry.space_group_name_H-M   'P 1'
#
loop_
_entity.id
_entity.type
_entity.pdbx_description
1 polymer ?
#
loop_
_entity_poly.entity_id
_entity_poly.type
_entity_poly.pdbx_seq_one_letter_code
_entity_poly.pdbx_strand_id
1 'polypeptide(L)'
;MPDYFNSGRFARSGSRAGYSIADRAARLTGGDNSRSENSSKRHSEAHYIASSQAAQNNPLLALQLLRQGTDSRTALKQLSTQARMLSCFTARYMESTFPGWECLDDEDKNAAAFLVSLSDGDSNGYMAAFHYALNKIRTYLDPLMTEEILNIYQEYNARLRADAATRRRVVNVCR
;
A
#
# COMPACT_ATOMS: atom_id res chain seq x y z
N MET A 1 63.11 42.51 4.79
CA MET A 1 64.13 42.52 3.71
C MET A 1 64.60 41.09 3.49
N PRO A 2 64.73 40.62 2.24
CA PRO A 2 63.63 39.80 1.68
C PRO A 2 64.10 38.66 0.72
N ASP A 3 63.43 38.12 -0.32
CA ASP A 3 62.20 38.42 -1.09
C ASP A 3 61.63 37.17 -1.84
N TYR A 4 60.36 37.23 -2.28
CA TYR A 4 59.72 36.61 -3.48
C TYR A 4 59.96 35.12 -3.83
N PHE A 5 58.88 34.36 -4.04
CA PHE A 5 58.31 34.19 -5.40
C PHE A 5 56.85 33.69 -5.40
N ASN A 6 56.07 34.17 -6.37
CA ASN A 6 54.64 33.93 -6.52
C ASN A 6 54.33 33.53 -7.98
N SER A 7 53.78 32.33 -8.21
CA SER A 7 53.00 32.01 -9.42
C SER A 7 52.40 30.60 -9.36
N GLY A 8 51.08 30.46 -9.50
CA GLY A 8 50.43 29.14 -9.58
C GLY A 8 48.90 29.17 -9.52
N ARG A 9 48.24 29.73 -10.55
CA ARG A 9 46.78 29.88 -10.58
C ARG A 9 46.07 28.52 -10.63
N PHE A 10 45.04 28.33 -9.79
CA PHE A 10 43.80 27.67 -10.22
C PHE A 10 42.59 28.30 -9.52
N ALA A 11 41.81 29.06 -10.29
CA ALA A 11 40.46 29.41 -9.88
C ALA A 11 39.54 28.20 -10.12
N ARG A 12 38.77 27.80 -9.10
CA ARG A 12 37.52 27.05 -9.28
C ARG A 12 36.58 27.35 -8.12
N SER A 13 35.56 28.15 -8.43
CA SER A 13 34.41 28.40 -7.57
C SER A 13 33.66 27.10 -7.30
N GLY A 14 33.86 26.51 -6.13
CA GLY A 14 33.05 25.41 -5.62
C GLY A 14 31.74 25.93 -5.05
N SER A 15 30.77 26.23 -5.91
CA SER A 15 29.42 26.60 -5.49
C SER A 15 28.85 25.52 -4.56
N ARG A 16 28.60 25.88 -3.29
CA ARG A 16 27.66 25.14 -2.46
C ARG A 16 26.31 25.19 -3.17
N ALA A 17 25.91 24.07 -3.78
CA ALA A 17 24.58 23.88 -4.34
C ALA A 17 23.56 23.81 -3.18
N GLY A 18 23.25 24.97 -2.61
CA GLY A 18 22.10 25.13 -1.74
C GLY A 18 20.85 24.99 -2.59
N TYR A 19 20.19 23.83 -2.48
CA TYR A 19 18.91 23.58 -3.13
C TYR A 19 17.90 24.62 -2.63
N SER A 20 17.62 25.61 -3.47
CA SER A 20 16.72 26.71 -3.14
C SER A 20 15.29 26.17 -2.99
N ILE A 21 14.54 26.75 -2.05
CA ILE A 21 13.10 26.46 -1.90
C ILE A 21 12.35 26.79 -3.22
N ALA A 22 12.87 27.71 -4.03
CA ALA A 22 12.34 28.04 -5.35
C ALA A 22 12.41 26.87 -6.36
N ASP A 23 13.49 26.09 -6.39
CA ASP A 23 13.60 24.91 -7.28
C ASP A 23 12.59 23.81 -6.91
N ARG A 24 12.16 23.79 -5.65
CA ARG A 24 11.10 22.88 -5.16
C ARG A 24 9.72 23.34 -5.62
N ALA A 25 9.47 24.65 -5.69
CA ALA A 25 8.20 25.20 -6.16
C ALA A 25 8.00 24.98 -7.67
N ALA A 26 9.05 25.08 -8.48
CA ALA A 26 8.97 24.85 -9.93
C ALA A 26 8.51 23.43 -10.33
N ARG A 27 8.70 22.43 -9.45
CA ARG A 27 8.22 21.05 -9.67
C ARG A 27 6.74 20.84 -9.35
N LEU A 28 6.06 21.84 -8.78
CA LEU A 28 4.62 21.76 -8.45
C LEU A 28 3.73 22.39 -9.53
N THR A 29 4.31 23.06 -10.53
CA THR A 29 3.57 23.89 -11.51
C THR A 29 3.80 23.51 -12.98
N GLY A 30 4.53 22.43 -13.27
CA GLY A 30 4.71 21.90 -14.62
C GLY A 30 4.70 20.37 -14.65
N GLY A 31 3.67 19.77 -15.26
CA GLY A 31 3.50 18.32 -15.33
C GLY A 31 2.14 17.86 -15.85
N ASP A 32 1.93 18.03 -17.16
CA ASP A 32 1.02 17.25 -18.04
C ASP A 32 -0.45 17.04 -17.62
N ASN A 33 -1.29 17.98 -18.06
CA ASN A 33 -2.73 17.79 -18.21
C ASN A 33 -3.04 16.90 -19.44
N SER A 34 -2.70 15.61 -19.38
CA SER A 34 -2.95 14.64 -20.47
C SER A 34 -3.36 13.25 -19.97
N ARG A 35 -4.19 13.17 -18.92
CA ARG A 35 -4.74 11.90 -18.42
C ARG A 35 -6.13 11.61 -18.99
N SER A 36 -6.14 11.24 -20.27
CA SER A 36 -7.20 10.46 -20.95
C SER A 36 -8.64 10.71 -20.50
N GLU A 37 -9.32 11.65 -21.16
CA GLU A 37 -10.79 11.67 -21.23
C GLU A 37 -11.29 10.42 -21.97
N ASN A 38 -11.48 9.31 -21.23
CA ASN A 38 -12.24 8.15 -21.68
C ASN A 38 -13.22 7.75 -20.59
N SER A 39 -14.42 8.31 -20.67
CA SER A 39 -15.52 8.21 -19.72
C SER A 39 -16.21 6.83 -19.72
N SER A 40 -15.44 5.77 -19.45
CA SER A 40 -15.95 4.40 -19.30
C SER A 40 -15.62 3.79 -17.94
N LYS A 41 -16.38 4.22 -16.92
CA LYS A 41 -16.79 3.42 -15.73
C LYS A 41 -15.80 2.35 -15.26
N ARG A 42 -14.59 2.76 -14.89
CA ARG A 42 -13.56 1.88 -14.32
C ARG A 42 -12.86 2.63 -13.21
N HIS A 43 -12.68 1.94 -12.09
CA HIS A 43 -11.88 2.44 -10.97
C HIS A 43 -10.42 2.56 -11.38
N SER A 44 -9.66 3.32 -10.60
CA SER A 44 -8.21 3.43 -10.72
C SER A 44 -7.54 2.06 -10.55
N GLU A 45 -6.42 1.84 -11.24
CA GLU A 45 -5.52 0.69 -11.00
C GLU A 45 -5.17 0.56 -9.51
N ALA A 46 -5.04 1.70 -8.81
CA ALA A 46 -4.79 1.75 -7.38
C ALA A 46 -5.96 1.17 -6.55
N HIS A 47 -7.20 1.45 -6.92
CA HIS A 47 -8.39 0.87 -6.28
C HIS A 47 -8.47 -0.64 -6.55
N TYR A 48 -8.16 -1.11 -7.77
CA TYR A 48 -8.17 -2.55 -8.08
C TYR A 48 -7.13 -3.33 -7.26
N ILE A 49 -5.94 -2.77 -7.04
CA ILE A 49 -4.96 -3.35 -6.10
C ILE A 49 -5.50 -3.28 -4.67
N ALA A 50 -5.96 -2.12 -4.22
CA ALA A 50 -6.35 -1.86 -2.83
C ALA A 50 -7.58 -2.66 -2.34
N SER A 51 -8.54 -2.91 -3.22
CA SER A 51 -9.75 -3.70 -2.92
C SER A 51 -9.48 -5.21 -2.89
N SER A 52 -8.39 -5.68 -3.50
CA SER A 52 -8.10 -7.11 -3.65
C SER A 52 -7.80 -7.82 -2.33
N GLN A 53 -8.24 -9.08 -2.22
CA GLN A 53 -7.92 -9.92 -1.06
C GLN A 53 -6.40 -10.16 -0.91
N ALA A 54 -5.66 -10.22 -2.02
CA ALA A 54 -4.22 -10.40 -2.00
C ALA A 54 -3.50 -9.20 -1.33
N ALA A 55 -3.96 -7.97 -1.61
CA ALA A 55 -3.45 -6.78 -0.92
C ALA A 55 -3.84 -6.74 0.57
N GLN A 56 -5.02 -7.23 0.94
CA GLN A 56 -5.42 -7.34 2.35
C GLN A 56 -4.56 -8.39 3.11
N ASN A 57 -4.18 -9.48 2.44
CA ASN A 57 -3.33 -10.53 3.01
C ASN A 57 -1.86 -10.09 3.16
N ASN A 58 -1.37 -9.21 2.26
CA ASN A 58 0.00 -8.71 2.22
C ASN A 58 0.04 -7.16 2.03
N PRO A 59 -0.36 -6.38 3.06
CA PRO A 59 -0.60 -4.95 2.93
C PRO A 59 0.69 -4.13 2.84
N LEU A 60 1.79 -4.60 3.42
CA LEU A 60 3.07 -3.90 3.30
C LEU A 60 3.60 -3.96 1.86
N LEU A 61 3.52 -5.13 1.20
CA LEU A 61 3.90 -5.27 -0.20
C LEU A 61 2.96 -4.48 -1.13
N ALA A 62 1.64 -4.57 -0.93
CA ALA A 62 0.68 -3.83 -1.75
C ALA A 62 0.88 -2.31 -1.66
N LEU A 63 1.19 -1.79 -0.46
CA LEU A 63 1.53 -0.37 -0.28
C LEU A 63 2.82 0.02 -1.02
N GLN A 64 3.82 -0.86 -1.07
CA GLN A 64 5.04 -0.63 -1.86
C GLN A 64 4.75 -0.60 -3.37
N LEU A 65 3.96 -1.55 -3.88
CA LEU A 65 3.58 -1.62 -5.31
C LEU A 65 2.74 -0.41 -5.74
N LEU A 66 1.80 0.03 -4.89
CA LEU A 66 1.04 1.27 -5.08
C LEU A 66 1.94 2.50 -5.15
N ARG A 67 2.98 2.59 -4.30
CA ARG A 67 3.96 3.69 -4.33
C ARG A 67 4.89 3.64 -5.54
N GLN A 68 5.12 2.46 -6.10
CA GLN A 68 5.89 2.26 -7.33
C GLN A 68 5.06 2.54 -8.60
N GLY A 69 3.73 2.64 -8.49
CA GLY A 69 2.84 2.85 -9.63
C GLY A 69 2.71 1.60 -10.52
N THR A 70 2.82 0.40 -9.95
CA THR A 70 2.75 -0.87 -10.67
C THR A 70 1.34 -1.14 -11.20
N ASP A 71 1.22 -1.66 -12.44
CA ASP A 71 -0.05 -2.08 -13.03
C ASP A 71 -0.78 -3.12 -12.16
N SER A 72 -2.11 -3.04 -12.06
CA SER A 72 -2.90 -3.91 -11.18
C SER A 72 -2.67 -5.40 -11.44
N ARG A 73 -2.64 -5.83 -12.70
CA ARG A 73 -2.41 -7.23 -13.08
C ARG A 73 -1.05 -7.76 -12.62
N THR A 74 -0.01 -6.94 -12.71
CA THR A 74 1.36 -7.31 -12.30
C THR A 74 1.46 -7.35 -10.78
N ALA A 75 0.91 -6.33 -10.11
CA ALA A 75 0.87 -6.25 -8.65
C ALA A 75 0.09 -7.42 -8.03
N LEU A 76 -1.09 -7.76 -8.56
CA LEU A 76 -1.91 -8.89 -8.10
C LEU A 76 -1.19 -10.23 -8.26
N LYS A 77 -0.46 -10.43 -9.37
CA LYS A 77 0.36 -11.63 -9.57
C LYS A 77 1.43 -11.72 -8.48
N GLN A 78 2.19 -10.65 -8.24
CA GLN A 78 3.23 -10.60 -7.19
C GLN A 78 2.63 -10.86 -5.80
N LEU A 79 1.54 -10.19 -5.44
CA LEU A 79 0.83 -10.35 -4.17
C LEU A 79 0.28 -11.76 -3.93
N SER A 80 -0.02 -12.52 -5.00
CA SER A 80 -0.45 -13.93 -4.89
C SER A 80 0.70 -14.93 -4.78
N THR A 81 1.92 -14.56 -5.20
CA THR A 81 3.08 -15.47 -5.24
C THR A 81 4.12 -15.22 -4.15
N GLN A 82 4.17 -14.03 -3.57
CA GLN A 82 5.20 -13.65 -2.60
C GLN A 82 4.70 -13.84 -1.16
N ALA A 83 5.62 -14.31 -0.29
CA ALA A 83 5.49 -14.25 1.16
C ALA A 83 4.98 -12.87 1.63
N ARG A 84 4.32 -12.85 2.80
CA ARG A 84 3.94 -11.59 3.42
C ARG A 84 5.21 -10.74 3.66
N MET A 85 5.16 -9.43 3.36
CA MET A 85 6.33 -8.59 3.56
C MET A 85 6.38 -8.08 5.01
N LEU A 86 7.54 -8.22 5.67
CA LEU A 86 7.80 -7.65 6.99
C LEU A 86 8.16 -6.16 6.88
N SER A 87 7.93 -5.40 7.96
CA SER A 87 8.46 -4.04 8.05
C SER A 87 9.95 -4.07 8.37
N CYS A 88 10.73 -3.07 7.90
CA CYS A 88 12.15 -2.98 8.22
C CYS A 88 12.44 -2.88 9.73
N PHE A 89 11.48 -2.38 10.52
CA PHE A 89 11.57 -2.38 11.98
C PHE A 89 11.44 -3.81 12.53
N THR A 90 10.38 -4.52 12.14
CA THR A 90 10.12 -5.90 12.58
C THR A 90 11.26 -6.83 12.20
N ALA A 91 11.75 -6.74 10.95
CA ALA A 91 12.86 -7.56 10.47
C ALA A 91 14.14 -7.36 11.30
N ARG A 92 14.50 -6.10 11.61
CA ARG A 92 15.68 -5.78 12.43
C ARG A 92 15.52 -6.15 13.90
N TYR A 93 14.30 -6.02 14.45
CA TYR A 93 14.01 -6.46 15.82
C TYR A 93 14.14 -7.99 15.95
N MET A 94 13.60 -8.73 14.98
CA MET A 94 13.72 -10.19 14.97
C MET A 94 15.17 -10.64 14.74
N GLU A 95 15.90 -10.00 13.83
CA GLU A 95 17.33 -10.24 13.59
C GLU A 95 18.20 -10.04 14.85
N SER A 96 17.84 -9.10 15.76
CA SER A 96 18.59 -8.90 17.01
C SER A 96 18.16 -9.81 18.17
N THR A 97 16.98 -10.44 18.09
CA THR A 97 16.30 -11.00 19.28
C THR A 97 15.93 -12.48 19.11
N PHE A 98 15.67 -12.92 17.89
CA PHE A 98 15.23 -14.28 17.58
C PHE A 98 16.42 -15.16 17.14
N PRO A 99 16.78 -16.23 17.87
CA PRO A 99 17.91 -17.08 17.51
C PRO A 99 17.68 -17.82 16.18
N GLY A 100 18.67 -17.81 15.29
CA GLY A 100 18.59 -18.50 14.00
C GLY A 100 17.66 -17.84 12.97
N TRP A 101 17.32 -16.56 13.16
CA TRP A 101 16.50 -15.77 12.24
C TRP A 101 17.03 -15.81 10.79
N GLU A 102 18.34 -15.82 10.62
CA GLU A 102 19.04 -15.90 9.34
C GLU A 102 18.80 -17.21 8.57
N CYS A 103 18.49 -18.30 9.28
CA CYS A 103 18.27 -19.64 8.71
C CYS A 103 16.83 -19.88 8.23
N LEU A 104 15.87 -19.02 8.61
CA LEU A 104 14.47 -19.13 8.20
C LEU A 104 14.25 -18.61 6.77
N ASP A 105 13.28 -19.14 6.04
CA ASP A 105 12.80 -18.54 4.80
C ASP A 105 11.85 -17.35 5.07
N ASP A 106 11.33 -16.69 4.03
CA ASP A 106 10.51 -15.49 4.21
C ASP A 106 9.13 -15.81 4.81
N GLU A 107 8.56 -16.97 4.50
CA GLU A 107 7.34 -17.50 5.11
C GLU A 107 7.51 -17.79 6.61
N ASP A 108 8.55 -18.53 7.00
CA ASP A 108 8.84 -18.87 8.40
C ASP A 108 9.25 -17.62 9.20
N LYS A 109 10.00 -16.68 8.62
CA LYS A 109 10.25 -15.36 9.23
C LYS A 109 8.96 -14.63 9.56
N ASN A 110 7.96 -14.70 8.67
CA ASN A 110 6.66 -14.11 8.94
C ASN A 110 5.88 -14.83 10.04
N ALA A 111 5.92 -16.16 10.06
CA ALA A 111 5.29 -16.95 11.11
C ALA A 111 5.93 -16.67 12.48
N ALA A 112 7.25 -16.69 12.58
CA ALA A 112 8.00 -16.39 13.79
C ALA A 112 7.73 -14.96 14.30
N ALA A 113 7.79 -13.96 13.41
CA ALA A 113 7.51 -12.56 13.79
C ALA A 113 6.05 -12.34 14.23
N PHE A 114 5.09 -13.04 13.60
CA PHE A 114 3.70 -13.05 14.03
C PHE A 114 3.53 -13.66 15.43
N LEU A 115 4.18 -14.80 15.70
CA LEU A 115 4.11 -15.47 17.00
C LEU A 115 4.72 -14.64 18.14
N VAL A 116 5.88 -14.01 17.91
CA VAL A 116 6.50 -13.08 18.89
C VAL A 116 5.62 -11.86 19.13
N SER A 117 4.96 -11.33 18.09
CA SER A 117 4.00 -10.23 18.26
C SER A 117 2.82 -10.62 19.16
N LEU A 118 2.32 -11.86 19.04
CA LEU A 118 1.25 -12.37 19.89
C LEU A 118 1.68 -12.64 21.34
N SER A 119 2.92 -13.06 21.59
CA SER A 119 3.41 -13.31 22.96
C SER A 119 3.77 -12.02 23.70
N ASP A 120 4.40 -11.07 23.00
CA ASP A 120 5.09 -9.93 23.61
C ASP A 120 4.33 -8.60 23.44
N GLY A 121 3.05 -8.66 23.07
CA GLY A 121 2.18 -7.47 22.94
C GLY A 121 2.60 -6.53 21.80
N ASP A 122 3.04 -7.10 20.67
CA ASP A 122 3.55 -6.40 19.49
C ASP A 122 4.81 -5.53 19.72
N SER A 123 5.69 -5.95 20.64
CA SER A 123 7.00 -5.32 20.87
C SER A 123 7.85 -5.19 19.59
N ASN A 124 7.73 -6.15 18.67
CA ASN A 124 8.39 -6.18 17.37
C ASN A 124 7.68 -5.34 16.28
N GLY A 125 6.50 -4.77 16.57
CA GLY A 125 5.76 -3.86 15.69
C GLY A 125 5.16 -4.51 14.43
N TYR A 126 5.00 -5.83 14.40
CA TYR A 126 4.38 -6.56 13.30
C TYR A 126 2.93 -6.11 13.06
N MET A 127 2.08 -6.12 14.11
CA MET A 127 0.66 -5.75 14.01
C MET A 127 0.49 -4.27 13.74
N ALA A 128 1.27 -3.41 14.41
CA ALA A 128 1.29 -1.98 14.19
C ALA A 128 1.60 -1.65 12.72
N ALA A 129 2.63 -2.27 12.14
CA ALA A 129 2.99 -2.07 10.74
C ALA A 129 1.93 -2.63 9.78
N PHE A 130 1.36 -3.80 10.07
CA PHE A 130 0.31 -4.44 9.28
C PHE A 130 -0.97 -3.59 9.24
N HIS A 131 -1.46 -3.14 10.41
CA HIS A 131 -2.64 -2.27 10.52
C HIS A 131 -2.41 -0.87 9.93
N TYR A 132 -1.21 -0.29 10.10
CA TYR A 132 -0.84 0.96 9.42
C TYR A 132 -0.94 0.81 7.90
N ALA A 133 -0.38 -0.27 7.34
CA ALA A 133 -0.39 -0.52 5.91
C ALA A 133 -1.81 -0.75 5.38
N LEU A 134 -2.65 -1.52 6.08
CA LEU A 134 -4.07 -1.70 5.73
C LEU A 134 -4.83 -0.36 5.70
N ASN A 135 -4.65 0.47 6.74
CA ASN A 135 -5.31 1.78 6.80
C ASN A 135 -4.81 2.74 5.73
N LYS A 136 -3.55 2.62 5.30
CA LYS A 136 -3.01 3.37 4.15
C LYS A 136 -3.49 2.84 2.80
N ILE A 137 -3.65 1.53 2.62
CA ILE A 137 -4.23 0.99 1.37
C ILE A 137 -5.66 1.47 1.17
N ARG A 138 -6.45 1.56 2.25
CA ARG A 138 -7.81 2.10 2.20
C ARG A 138 -7.91 3.53 1.66
N THR A 139 -6.86 4.35 1.74
CA THR A 139 -6.88 5.70 1.14
C THR A 139 -6.71 5.72 -0.37
N TYR A 140 -6.43 4.57 -1.00
CA TYR A 140 -6.39 4.38 -2.46
C TYR A 140 -7.69 3.78 -3.02
N LEU A 141 -8.70 3.56 -2.18
CA LEU A 141 -10.02 3.15 -2.62
C LEU A 141 -10.77 4.39 -3.15
N ASP A 142 -11.03 4.41 -4.45
CA ASP A 142 -11.95 5.36 -5.06
C ASP A 142 -13.34 5.29 -4.39
N PRO A 143 -14.06 6.42 -4.28
CA PRO A 143 -15.42 6.44 -3.75
C PRO A 143 -16.36 5.61 -4.63
N LEU A 144 -17.33 4.94 -4.00
CA LEU A 144 -18.33 4.14 -4.71
C LEU A 144 -19.08 4.96 -5.76
N MET A 145 -19.11 4.44 -6.99
CA MET A 145 -19.78 5.10 -8.11
C MET A 145 -21.30 4.94 -7.99
N THR A 146 -22.06 5.92 -8.50
CA THR A 146 -23.53 5.96 -8.39
C THR A 146 -24.22 4.69 -8.92
N GLU A 147 -23.66 4.08 -9.97
CA GLU A 147 -24.11 2.78 -10.50
C GLU A 147 -23.91 1.60 -9.56
N GLU A 148 -22.80 1.55 -8.82
CA GLU A 148 -22.51 0.50 -7.86
C GLU A 148 -23.46 0.62 -6.67
N ILE A 149 -23.68 1.86 -6.20
CA ILE A 149 -24.67 2.20 -5.18
C ILE A 149 -26.08 1.75 -5.61
N LEU A 150 -26.49 2.07 -6.85
CA LEU A 150 -27.77 1.63 -7.40
C LEU A 150 -27.88 0.10 -7.50
N ASN A 151 -26.81 -0.59 -7.90
CA ASN A 151 -26.80 -2.06 -7.96
C ASN A 151 -26.94 -2.69 -6.55
N ILE A 152 -26.20 -2.17 -5.56
CA ILE A 152 -26.32 -2.57 -4.15
C ILE A 152 -27.77 -2.39 -3.64
N TYR A 153 -28.40 -1.25 -3.94
CA TYR A 153 -29.81 -1.02 -3.60
C TYR A 153 -30.75 -2.00 -4.31
N GLN A 154 -30.51 -2.34 -5.57
CA GLN A 154 -31.33 -3.31 -6.31
C GLN A 154 -31.20 -4.73 -5.73
N GLU A 155 -29.98 -5.19 -5.45
CA GLU A 155 -29.73 -6.47 -4.78
C GLU A 155 -30.39 -6.54 -3.40
N TYR A 156 -30.21 -5.50 -2.58
CA TYR A 156 -30.81 -5.44 -1.24
C TYR A 156 -32.34 -5.55 -1.31
N ASN A 157 -32.98 -4.79 -2.21
CA ASN A 157 -34.41 -4.85 -2.44
C ASN A 157 -34.87 -6.22 -3.00
N ALA A 158 -34.05 -6.90 -3.80
CA ALA A 158 -34.35 -8.25 -4.27
C ALA A 158 -34.31 -9.28 -3.12
N ARG A 159 -33.29 -9.21 -2.25
CA ARG A 159 -33.17 -10.08 -1.06
C ARG A 159 -34.36 -9.91 -0.11
N LEU A 160 -34.74 -8.67 0.21
CA LEU A 160 -35.93 -8.40 1.04
C LEU A 160 -37.22 -8.99 0.47
N ARG A 161 -37.41 -8.93 -0.86
CA ARG A 161 -38.56 -9.53 -1.55
C ARG A 161 -38.52 -11.06 -1.50
N ALA A 162 -37.35 -11.67 -1.67
CA ALA A 162 -37.17 -13.12 -1.56
C ALA A 162 -37.46 -13.63 -0.14
N ASP A 163 -36.98 -12.94 0.89
CA ASP A 163 -37.28 -13.26 2.29
C ASP A 163 -38.78 -13.14 2.60
N ALA A 164 -39.42 -12.06 2.13
CA ALA A 164 -40.87 -11.88 2.29
C ALA A 164 -41.69 -12.96 1.58
N ALA A 165 -41.29 -13.37 0.37
CA ALA A 165 -41.91 -14.48 -0.36
C ALA A 165 -41.71 -15.83 0.36
N THR A 166 -40.52 -16.06 0.91
CA THR A 166 -40.18 -17.27 1.68
C THR A 166 -41.02 -17.37 2.95
N ARG A 167 -41.11 -16.27 3.74
CA ARG A 167 -41.97 -16.20 4.93
C ARG A 167 -43.45 -16.47 4.60
N ARG A 168 -43.96 -15.90 3.50
CA ARG A 168 -45.34 -16.18 3.03
C ARG A 168 -45.55 -17.65 2.64
N ARG A 169 -44.56 -18.30 2.00
CA ARG A 169 -44.62 -19.73 1.69
C ARG A 169 -44.69 -20.59 2.94
N VAL A 170 -43.85 -20.34 3.95
CA VAL A 170 -43.85 -21.10 5.21
C VAL A 170 -45.22 -21.00 5.92
N VAL A 171 -45.79 -19.79 6.01
CA VAL A 171 -47.11 -19.57 6.62
C VAL A 171 -48.24 -20.33 5.89
N ASN A 172 -48.16 -20.48 4.57
CA ASN A 172 -49.16 -21.21 3.78
C ASN A 172 -48.97 -22.74 3.77
N VAL A 173 -47.83 -23.27 4.25
CA VAL A 173 -47.58 -24.72 4.36
C VAL A 173 -47.97 -25.26 5.74
N CYS A 174 -47.99 -24.41 6.76
CA CYS A 174 -48.38 -24.78 8.13
C CYS A 174 -49.88 -24.55 8.43
N ARG A 175 -50.75 -24.64 7.42
CA ARG A 175 -52.17 -24.29 7.51
C ARG A 175 -53.06 -25.28 6.76
#